data_AF-A0A3Q7GVE8-F1
#
_entry.id   AF-A0A3Q7GVE8-F1
#
_cell.length_a   1.000
_cell.length_b   1.000
_cell.length_c   1.000
_cell.angle_alpha   90.00
_cell.angle_beta   90.00
_cell.angle_gamma   90.00
#
_symmetry.space_group_name_H-M   'P 1'
#
loop_
_entity.id
_entity.type
_entity.pdbx_description
1 polymer ?
#
loop_
_entity_poly.entity_id
_entity_poly.type
_entity_poly.pdbx_seq_one_letter_code
_entity_poly.pdbx_strand_id
1 'polypeptide(L)'
;MDPKTMLISLYIAQATVDDNRVGPLYKHIFPPAFAPSLSFVGMPWKLIPFPRCELQSKWIAGVLSGRISLLSKEDMIADIDAFYSSLDASCIPKRHTHNMDFQLDYEDWLAAKCGSPPPEKWRKEMFFIAREKIKTQTERYRDQWDDDDLIIQAPQEFVQFIPELPQVQKLST
;
A
#
# COMPACT_ATOMS: atom_id res chain seq x y z
N MET A 1 19.22 -19.36 -29.69
CA MET A 1 19.13 -18.93 -28.27
C MET A 1 18.35 -19.99 -27.51
N ASP A 2 18.72 -20.28 -26.27
CA ASP A 2 17.98 -21.27 -25.46
C ASP A 2 16.62 -20.68 -24.98
N PRO A 3 15.59 -21.53 -24.77
CA PRO A 3 14.28 -21.09 -24.28
C PRO A 3 14.32 -20.28 -22.98
N LYS A 4 15.24 -20.57 -22.05
CA LYS A 4 15.44 -19.79 -20.83
C LYS A 4 15.99 -18.40 -21.14
N THR A 5 16.96 -18.29 -22.04
CA THR A 5 17.51 -17.02 -22.52
C THR A 5 16.45 -16.16 -23.24
N MET A 6 15.51 -16.80 -23.94
CA MET A 6 14.41 -16.13 -24.63
C MET A 6 13.31 -15.67 -23.66
N LEU A 7 12.97 -16.48 -22.65
CA LEU A 7 12.09 -16.10 -21.53
C LEU A 7 12.68 -14.96 -20.69
N ILE A 8 13.99 -15.00 -20.41
CA ILE A 8 14.70 -13.92 -19.71
C ILE A 8 14.68 -12.64 -20.53
N SER A 9 14.91 -12.70 -21.85
CA SER A 9 14.82 -11.51 -22.72
C SER A 9 13.40 -10.93 -22.82
N LEU A 10 12.35 -11.77 -22.75
CA LEU A 10 10.96 -11.30 -22.72
C LEU A 10 10.59 -10.68 -21.36
N TYR A 11 11.09 -11.26 -20.26
CA TYR A 11 10.90 -10.74 -18.89
C TYR A 11 11.57 -9.38 -18.66
N ILE A 12 12.60 -9.07 -19.44
CA ILE A 12 13.38 -7.83 -19.34
C ILE A 12 12.67 -6.64 -20.02
N ALA A 13 11.64 -6.86 -20.84
CA ALA A 13 11.14 -5.80 -21.72
C ALA A 13 9.81 -5.15 -21.31
N GLN A 14 8.89 -5.80 -20.58
CA GLN A 14 7.54 -5.24 -20.35
C GLN A 14 6.93 -5.66 -19.01
N ALA A 15 6.17 -4.75 -18.39
CA ALA A 15 5.23 -5.11 -17.33
C ALA A 15 4.03 -5.82 -17.96
N THR A 16 3.73 -7.04 -17.51
CA THR A 16 2.64 -7.86 -18.02
C THR A 16 1.55 -8.03 -16.98
N VAL A 17 0.37 -8.47 -17.43
CA VAL A 17 -0.73 -8.86 -16.55
C VAL A 17 -1.03 -10.33 -16.80
N ASP A 18 -0.93 -11.15 -15.74
CA ASP A 18 -1.22 -12.58 -15.76
C ASP A 18 -2.03 -12.94 -14.51
N ASP A 19 -3.25 -13.44 -14.66
CA ASP A 19 -4.16 -13.77 -13.54
C ASP A 19 -4.18 -12.68 -12.45
N ASN A 20 -4.53 -11.44 -12.80
CA ASN A 20 -4.54 -10.25 -11.92
C ASN A 20 -3.20 -9.90 -11.22
N ARG A 21 -2.08 -10.55 -11.56
CA ARG A 21 -0.73 -10.10 -11.19
C ARG A 21 -0.22 -9.15 -12.25
N VAL A 22 -0.01 -7.89 -11.88
CA VAL A 22 0.76 -6.94 -12.69
C VAL A 22 2.21 -7.06 -12.27
N GLY A 23 3.11 -7.42 -13.18
CA GLY A 23 4.48 -7.73 -12.81
C GLY A 23 5.47 -7.80 -13.96
N PRO A 24 6.77 -7.87 -13.65
CA PRO A 24 7.34 -7.78 -12.29
C PRO A 24 7.31 -6.34 -11.75
N LEU A 25 6.92 -6.16 -10.48
CA LEU A 25 6.86 -4.84 -9.82
C LEU A 25 7.56 -4.87 -8.46
N TYR A 26 8.65 -4.12 -8.32
CA TYR A 26 9.30 -3.88 -7.04
C TYR A 26 8.37 -3.08 -6.12
N LYS A 27 8.07 -3.67 -4.95
CA LYS A 27 7.16 -3.11 -3.94
C LYS A 27 5.81 -2.66 -4.50
N HIS A 28 5.32 -3.36 -5.53
CA HIS A 28 4.07 -3.07 -6.26
C HIS A 28 4.05 -1.72 -7.01
N ILE A 29 5.20 -1.07 -7.19
CA ILE A 29 5.29 0.29 -7.74
C ILE A 29 6.17 0.33 -8.99
N PHE A 30 7.40 -0.19 -8.91
CA PHE A 30 8.40 0.04 -9.95
C PHE A 30 8.65 -1.21 -10.79
N PRO A 31 8.36 -1.20 -12.10
CA PRO A 31 8.87 -2.22 -13.00
C PRO A 31 10.40 -2.05 -13.17
N PRO A 32 11.22 -3.06 -12.82
CA PRO A 32 12.69 -2.90 -12.81
C PRO A 32 13.30 -2.48 -14.15
N ALA A 33 12.67 -2.83 -15.27
CA ALA A 33 13.11 -2.46 -16.61
C ALA A 33 12.95 -0.97 -16.94
N PHE A 34 12.00 -0.29 -16.29
CA PHE A 34 11.64 1.10 -16.57
C PHE A 34 11.76 2.00 -15.35
N ALA A 35 12.26 1.50 -14.22
CA ALA A 35 12.41 2.33 -13.04
C ALA A 35 13.57 3.33 -13.23
N PRO A 36 13.42 4.60 -12.82
CA PRO A 36 12.23 5.19 -12.19
C PRO A 36 11.27 5.88 -13.18
N SER A 37 11.50 5.83 -14.50
CA SER A 37 10.70 6.56 -15.49
C SER A 37 9.26 6.08 -15.65
N LEU A 38 8.95 4.85 -15.23
CA LEU A 38 7.59 4.32 -15.09
C LEU A 38 7.38 3.83 -13.65
N SER A 39 6.21 4.15 -13.10
CA SER A 39 5.76 3.68 -11.79
C SER A 39 4.24 3.59 -11.73
N PHE A 40 3.72 2.81 -10.79
CA PHE A 40 2.29 2.64 -10.56
C PHE A 40 1.92 3.07 -9.14
N VAL A 41 0.77 3.73 -9.00
CA VAL A 41 0.17 4.12 -7.71
C VAL A 41 -1.17 3.41 -7.58
N GLY A 42 -1.47 2.87 -6.40
CA GLY A 42 -2.75 2.22 -6.10
C GLY A 42 -2.88 0.78 -6.61
N MET A 43 -1.78 0.11 -6.99
CA MET A 43 -1.81 -1.30 -7.40
C MET A 43 -2.34 -2.24 -6.30
N PRO A 44 -1.95 -2.08 -5.03
CA PRO A 44 -2.53 -2.90 -3.98
C PRO A 44 -4.01 -2.68 -3.71
N TRP A 45 -4.72 -3.73 -3.27
CA TRP A 45 -6.15 -3.69 -2.92
C TRP A 45 -6.42 -4.27 -1.52
N LYS A 46 -7.66 -4.04 -1.03
CA LYS A 46 -8.19 -4.40 0.31
C LYS A 46 -7.71 -3.55 1.51
N LEU A 47 -7.28 -2.30 1.29
CA LEU A 47 -6.93 -1.36 2.39
C LEU A 47 -7.46 0.05 2.15
N ILE A 48 -7.10 0.98 3.04
CA ILE A 48 -7.42 2.40 2.96
C ILE A 48 -6.60 3.03 1.82
N PRO A 49 -7.24 3.47 0.71
CA PRO A 49 -6.52 3.83 -0.50
C PRO A 49 -5.77 5.16 -0.38
N PHE A 50 -6.34 6.18 0.27
CA PHE A 50 -5.80 7.54 0.20
C PHE A 50 -4.44 7.71 0.89
N PRO A 51 -4.23 7.33 2.16
CA PRO A 51 -2.92 7.46 2.81
C PRO A 51 -1.84 6.63 2.10
N ARG A 52 -2.24 5.47 1.55
CA ARG A 52 -1.35 4.62 0.77
C ARG A 52 -0.92 5.30 -0.53
N CYS A 53 -1.86 5.77 -1.34
CA CYS A 53 -1.53 6.47 -2.59
C CYS A 53 -0.66 7.71 -2.32
N GLU A 54 -0.90 8.41 -1.21
CA GLU A 54 -0.05 9.52 -0.77
C GLU A 54 1.39 9.06 -0.50
N LEU A 55 1.59 8.03 0.34
CA LEU A 55 2.91 7.49 0.66
C LEU A 55 3.65 6.93 -0.56
N GLN A 56 2.94 6.20 -1.44
CA GLN A 56 3.51 5.72 -2.71
C GLN A 56 3.96 6.89 -3.59
N SER A 57 3.13 7.92 -3.71
CA SER A 57 3.45 9.11 -4.52
C SER A 57 4.62 9.90 -3.93
N LYS A 58 4.70 10.06 -2.60
CA LYS A 58 5.84 10.68 -1.91
C LYS A 58 7.14 9.92 -2.18
N TRP A 59 7.10 8.58 -2.13
CA TRP A 59 8.27 7.76 -2.40
C TRP A 59 8.71 7.90 -3.86
N ILE A 60 7.78 7.78 -4.81
CA ILE A 60 8.05 7.97 -6.24
C ILE A 60 8.67 9.35 -6.51
N ALA A 61 8.09 10.42 -5.96
CA ALA A 61 8.61 11.77 -6.11
C ALA A 61 10.03 11.91 -5.52
N GLY A 62 10.31 11.28 -4.37
CA GLY A 62 11.65 11.27 -3.78
C GLY A 62 12.67 10.52 -4.62
N VAL A 63 12.28 9.43 -5.28
CA VAL A 63 13.12 8.68 -6.22
C VAL A 63 13.39 9.52 -7.48
N LEU A 64 12.35 10.08 -8.10
CA LEU A 64 12.48 10.91 -9.30
C LEU A 64 13.32 12.18 -9.05
N SER A 65 13.25 12.76 -7.85
CA SER A 65 14.06 13.91 -7.48
C SER A 65 15.50 13.56 -7.05
N GLY A 66 15.87 12.27 -7.03
CA GLY A 66 17.17 11.81 -6.55
C GLY A 66 17.40 11.93 -5.04
N ARG A 67 16.36 12.27 -4.25
CA ARG A 67 16.46 12.35 -2.78
C ARG A 67 16.48 10.98 -2.13
N ILE A 68 15.86 9.99 -2.77
CA ILE A 68 15.78 8.61 -2.31
C ILE A 68 16.39 7.73 -3.40
N SER A 69 17.46 7.02 -3.07
CA SER A 69 18.04 6.05 -3.99
C SER A 69 17.15 4.82 -4.10
N LEU A 70 16.90 4.39 -5.34
CA LEU A 70 16.31 3.08 -5.61
C LEU A 70 17.39 2.00 -5.57
N LEU A 71 16.98 0.75 -5.33
CA LEU A 71 17.88 -0.39 -5.45
C LEU A 71 18.36 -0.57 -6.91
N SER A 72 19.44 -1.32 -7.09
CA SER A 72 19.86 -1.75 -8.43
C SER A 72 18.76 -2.57 -9.10
N LYS A 73 18.83 -2.70 -10.43
CA LYS A 73 17.85 -3.48 -11.18
C LYS A 73 17.86 -4.95 -10.73
N GLU A 74 19.05 -5.48 -10.50
CA GLU A 74 19.30 -6.86 -10.08
C GLU A 74 18.72 -7.10 -8.68
N ASP A 75 18.94 -6.17 -7.75
CA ASP A 75 18.41 -6.27 -6.39
C ASP A 75 16.88 -6.13 -6.36
N MET A 76 16.30 -5.27 -7.21
CA MET A 76 14.85 -5.19 -7.36
C MET A 76 14.25 -6.50 -7.86
N ILE A 77 14.90 -7.16 -8.83
CA ILE A 77 14.47 -8.46 -9.35
C ILE A 77 14.58 -9.52 -8.24
N ALA A 78 15.68 -9.56 -7.49
CA ALA A 78 15.86 -10.51 -6.39
C ALA A 78 14.80 -10.34 -5.29
N ASP A 79 14.43 -9.10 -4.93
CA ASP A 79 13.36 -8.82 -3.97
C ASP A 79 11.98 -9.31 -4.47
N ILE A 80 11.69 -9.12 -5.77
CA ILE A 80 10.45 -9.59 -6.41
C ILE A 80 10.40 -11.12 -6.42
N ASP A 81 11.49 -11.78 -6.78
CA ASP A 81 11.57 -13.24 -6.83
C ASP A 81 11.42 -13.85 -5.43
N ALA A 82 12.04 -13.24 -4.41
CA ALA A 82 11.85 -13.63 -3.02
C ALA A 82 10.39 -13.44 -2.57
N PHE A 83 9.75 -12.33 -2.96
CA PHE A 83 8.35 -12.09 -2.68
C PHE A 83 7.44 -13.14 -3.33
N TYR A 84 7.60 -13.40 -4.64
CA TYR A 84 6.82 -14.43 -5.34
C TYR A 84 7.03 -15.82 -4.74
N SER A 85 8.27 -16.17 -4.38
CA SER A 85 8.57 -17.43 -3.69
C SER A 85 7.84 -17.55 -2.35
N SER A 86 7.73 -16.45 -1.59
CA SER A 86 6.99 -16.45 -0.32
C SER A 86 5.49 -16.61 -0.50
N LEU A 87 4.91 -16.05 -1.57
CA LEU A 87 3.51 -16.27 -1.94
C LEU A 87 3.28 -17.74 -2.31
N ASP A 88 4.15 -18.31 -3.13
CA ASP A 88 4.05 -19.71 -3.57
C ASP A 88 4.20 -20.67 -2.38
N ALA A 89 5.16 -20.43 -1.48
CA ALA A 89 5.35 -21.19 -0.25
C ALA A 89 4.14 -21.10 0.70
N SER A 90 3.40 -19.99 0.66
CA SER A 90 2.17 -19.77 1.42
C SER A 90 0.91 -20.23 0.67
N CYS A 91 1.06 -20.87 -0.50
CA CYS A 91 -0.03 -21.29 -1.38
C CYS A 91 -0.97 -20.14 -1.78
N ILE A 92 -0.46 -18.90 -1.86
CA ILE A 92 -1.23 -17.72 -2.24
C ILE A 92 -1.31 -17.65 -3.77
N PRO A 93 -2.51 -17.71 -4.38
CA PRO A 93 -2.66 -17.65 -5.83
C PRO A 93 -2.14 -16.33 -6.45
N LYS A 94 -1.71 -16.38 -7.72
CA LYS A 94 -1.21 -15.21 -8.47
C LYS A 94 -2.16 -14.00 -8.41
N ARG A 95 -3.47 -14.19 -8.59
CA ARG A 95 -4.48 -13.13 -8.43
C ARG A 95 -4.49 -12.37 -7.11
N HIS A 96 -3.84 -12.89 -6.08
CA HIS A 96 -3.70 -12.23 -4.77
C HIS A 96 -2.34 -11.58 -4.55
N THR A 97 -1.49 -11.47 -5.58
CA THR A 97 -0.15 -10.86 -5.48
C THR A 97 -0.17 -9.43 -4.95
N HIS A 98 -1.22 -8.67 -5.26
CA HIS A 98 -1.39 -7.30 -4.79
C HIS A 98 -2.45 -7.19 -3.67
N ASN A 99 -2.91 -8.32 -3.13
CA ASN A 99 -3.82 -8.32 -1.99
C ASN A 99 -3.01 -8.08 -0.72
N MET A 100 -3.36 -7.03 0.01
CA MET A 100 -2.59 -6.57 1.16
C MET A 100 -3.42 -6.58 2.45
N ASP A 101 -4.46 -7.43 2.52
CA ASP A 101 -5.44 -7.54 3.61
C ASP A 101 -4.85 -7.53 5.04
N PHE A 102 -3.57 -7.91 5.20
CA PHE A 102 -2.86 -7.96 6.49
C PHE A 102 -1.48 -7.29 6.51
N GLN A 103 -1.08 -6.58 5.44
CA GLN A 103 0.24 -5.96 5.34
C GLN A 103 0.20 -4.48 5.71
N LEU A 104 0.10 -4.17 7.00
CA LEU A 104 0.24 -2.81 7.54
C LEU A 104 1.70 -2.33 7.58
N ASP A 105 2.64 -3.28 7.63
CA ASP A 105 4.08 -2.98 7.64
C ASP A 105 4.53 -2.31 6.34
N TYR A 106 3.75 -2.45 5.26
CA TYR A 106 4.04 -1.81 3.98
C TYR A 106 3.93 -0.29 4.06
N GLU A 107 2.89 0.24 4.70
CA GLU A 107 2.75 1.67 4.94
C GLU A 107 3.85 2.19 5.87
N ASP A 108 4.17 1.47 6.95
CA ASP A 108 5.27 1.84 7.86
C ASP A 108 6.60 1.88 7.12
N TRP A 109 6.85 0.90 6.25
CA TRP A 109 8.04 0.85 5.39
C TRP A 109 8.09 2.03 4.40
N LEU A 110 6.98 2.35 3.72
CA LEU A 110 6.91 3.50 2.81
C LEU A 110 7.13 4.82 3.55
N ALA A 111 6.51 5.00 4.71
CA ALA A 111 6.67 6.18 5.54
C ALA A 111 8.14 6.37 5.94
N ALA A 112 8.79 5.30 6.42
CA ALA A 112 10.21 5.32 6.75
C ALA A 112 11.09 5.69 5.55
N LYS A 113 10.81 5.15 4.35
CA LYS A 113 11.53 5.51 3.12
C LYS A 113 11.40 6.99 2.77
N CYS A 114 10.24 7.58 3.04
CA CYS A 114 9.97 8.98 2.75
C CYS A 114 10.41 9.95 3.86
N GLY A 115 10.88 9.46 5.01
CA GLY A 115 11.06 10.28 6.21
C GLY A 115 9.75 10.86 6.73
N SER A 116 8.62 10.21 6.45
CA SER A 116 7.30 10.59 6.95
C SER A 116 7.00 9.88 8.27
N PRO A 117 6.16 10.45 9.15
CA PRO A 117 5.65 9.75 10.32
C PRO A 117 4.93 8.46 9.91
N PRO A 118 5.00 7.39 10.73
CA PRO A 118 4.21 6.19 10.49
C PRO A 118 2.71 6.50 10.57
N PRO A 119 1.84 5.72 9.90
CA PRO A 119 0.40 5.85 10.05
C PRO A 119 -0.04 5.74 11.51
N GLU A 120 -1.05 6.53 11.84
CA GLU A 120 -1.54 6.70 13.20
C GLU A 120 -2.16 5.40 13.74
N LYS A 121 -1.91 5.09 15.02
CA LYS A 121 -2.35 3.84 15.65
C LYS A 121 -3.88 3.71 15.64
N TRP A 122 -4.59 4.78 15.97
CA TRP A 122 -6.06 4.81 15.97
C TRP A 122 -6.63 4.48 14.59
N ARG A 123 -5.96 4.89 13.50
CA ARG A 123 -6.41 4.63 12.12
C ARG A 123 -6.29 3.15 11.78
N LYS A 124 -5.21 2.49 12.22
CA LYS A 124 -5.03 1.03 12.08
C LYS A 124 -6.09 0.27 12.87
N GLU A 125 -6.40 0.71 14.09
CA GLU A 125 -7.44 0.11 14.94
C GLU A 125 -8.84 0.27 14.34
N MET A 126 -9.21 1.48 13.89
CA MET A 126 -10.47 1.73 13.19
C MET A 126 -10.63 0.85 11.96
N PHE A 127 -9.56 0.66 11.17
CA PHE A 127 -9.59 -0.21 10.00
C PHE A 127 -10.00 -1.64 10.36
N PHE A 128 -9.36 -2.24 11.38
CA PHE A 128 -9.69 -3.61 11.79
C PHE A 128 -11.09 -3.72 12.36
N ILE A 129 -11.52 -2.77 13.19
CA ILE A 129 -12.89 -2.75 13.73
C ILE A 129 -13.91 -2.67 12.60
N ALA A 130 -13.72 -1.75 11.65
CA ALA A 130 -14.61 -1.62 10.49
C ALA A 130 -14.64 -2.90 9.65
N ARG A 131 -13.49 -3.55 9.44
CA ARG A 131 -13.40 -4.83 8.69
C ARG A 131 -14.15 -5.95 9.39
N GLU A 132 -14.06 -6.05 10.71
CA GLU A 132 -14.79 -7.06 11.48
C GLU A 132 -16.29 -6.77 11.52
N LYS A 133 -16.70 -5.51 11.65
CA LYS A 133 -18.13 -5.14 11.59
C LYS A 133 -18.75 -5.38 10.22
N ILE A 134 -18.03 -5.12 9.13
CA ILE A 134 -18.48 -5.47 7.77
C ILE A 134 -18.81 -6.97 7.66
N LYS A 135 -18.02 -7.84 8.32
CA LYS A 135 -18.24 -9.29 8.31
C LYS A 135 -19.37 -9.73 9.23
N THR A 136 -19.48 -9.13 10.42
CA THR A 136 -20.37 -9.60 11.49
C THR A 136 -21.73 -8.89 11.52
N GLN A 137 -21.80 -7.67 10.97
CA GLN A 137 -22.96 -6.77 11.02
C GLN A 137 -23.16 -6.06 9.67
N THR A 138 -23.09 -6.80 8.56
CA THR A 138 -23.05 -6.27 7.18
C THR A 138 -24.13 -5.23 6.85
N GLU A 139 -25.32 -5.35 7.44
CA GLU A 139 -26.44 -4.42 7.19
C GLU A 139 -26.40 -3.16 8.06
N ARG A 140 -25.70 -3.18 9.20
CA ARG A 140 -25.78 -2.14 10.24
C ARG A 140 -24.46 -1.45 10.54
N TYR A 141 -23.34 -1.96 10.04
CA TYR A 141 -22.01 -1.46 10.38
C TYR A 141 -21.77 0.03 10.05
N ARG A 142 -22.59 0.62 9.17
CA ARG A 142 -22.53 2.05 8.82
C ARG A 142 -23.28 2.94 9.80
N ASP A 143 -24.28 2.38 10.49
CA ASP A 143 -25.22 3.13 11.34
C ASP A 143 -25.03 2.81 12.82
N GLN A 144 -24.32 1.73 13.15
CA GLN A 144 -24.03 1.28 14.51
C GLN A 144 -22.53 1.16 14.72
N TRP A 145 -22.00 1.97 15.63
CA TRP A 145 -20.62 1.93 16.03
C TRP A 145 -20.46 1.97 17.55
N ASP A 146 -19.38 1.36 18.04
CA ASP A 146 -19.08 1.17 19.47
C ASP A 146 -17.62 1.57 19.75
N ASP A 147 -17.03 2.36 18.86
CA ASP A 147 -15.62 2.78 18.82
C ASP A 147 -15.48 4.29 19.05
N ASP A 148 -16.35 4.82 19.92
CA ASP A 148 -16.41 6.25 20.28
C ASP A 148 -15.06 6.80 20.73
N ASP A 149 -14.27 6.00 21.46
CA ASP A 149 -12.91 6.39 21.91
C ASP A 149 -11.98 6.73 20.74
N LEU A 150 -12.07 6.01 19.62
CA LEU A 150 -11.26 6.26 18.43
C LEU A 150 -11.80 7.47 17.66
N ILE A 151 -13.12 7.61 17.58
CA ILE A 151 -13.81 8.74 16.94
C ILE A 151 -13.48 10.05 17.66
N ILE A 152 -13.15 10.02 18.96
CA ILE A 152 -12.67 11.18 19.73
C ILE A 152 -11.18 11.46 19.50
N GLN A 153 -10.34 10.42 19.35
CA GLN A 153 -8.89 10.59 19.15
C GLN A 153 -8.54 11.23 17.79
N ALA A 154 -9.18 10.79 16.70
CA ALA A 154 -8.83 11.28 15.36
C ALA A 154 -9.01 12.80 15.18
N PRO A 155 -10.12 13.43 15.60
CA PRO A 155 -10.30 14.88 15.54
C PRO A 155 -9.25 15.67 16.32
N GLN A 156 -8.79 15.17 17.48
CA GLN A 156 -7.77 15.86 18.28
C GLN A 156 -6.46 16.02 17.48
N GLU A 157 -6.07 14.98 16.75
CA GLU A 157 -4.91 15.04 15.86
C GLU A 157 -5.18 15.89 14.61
N PHE A 158 -6.41 15.96 14.11
CA PHE A 158 -6.74 16.77 12.95
C PHE A 158 -6.75 18.28 13.22
N VAL A 159 -6.91 18.73 14.47
CA VAL A 159 -6.87 20.16 14.83
C VAL A 159 -5.59 20.85 14.36
N GLN A 160 -4.46 20.12 14.33
CA GLN A 160 -3.19 20.67 13.84
C GLN A 160 -3.21 21.04 12.34
N PHE A 161 -4.12 20.44 11.56
CA PHE A 161 -4.26 20.66 10.12
C PHE A 161 -5.51 21.48 9.76
N ILE A 162 -6.57 21.36 10.57
CA ILE A 162 -7.85 22.06 10.37
C ILE A 162 -8.26 22.69 11.72
N PRO A 163 -7.79 23.91 12.02
CA PRO A 163 -8.01 24.56 13.31
C PRO A 163 -9.48 24.82 13.67
N GLU A 164 -10.37 24.80 12.67
CA GLU A 164 -11.81 25.08 12.81
C GLU A 164 -12.65 23.87 13.26
N LEU A 165 -12.10 22.65 13.19
CA LEU A 165 -12.76 21.40 13.58
C LEU A 165 -13.45 21.41 14.96
N PRO A 166 -12.87 22.01 16.03
CA PRO A 166 -13.49 22.05 17.35
C PRO A 166 -14.82 22.81 17.38
N GLN A 167 -15.08 23.70 16.42
CA GLN A 167 -16.32 24.48 16.36
C GLN A 167 -17.46 23.70 15.69
N VAL A 168 -17.16 22.80 14.76
CA VAL A 168 -18.15 22.02 14.00
C VAL A 168 -18.75 20.90 14.85
N GLN A 169 -17.95 20.26 15.71
CA GLN A 169 -18.43 19.20 16.59
C GLN A 169 -19.40 19.71 17.67
N LYS A 170 -19.25 20.97 18.12
CA LYS A 170 -20.16 21.61 19.07
C LYS A 170 -21.53 21.99 18.49
N LEU A 171 -21.65 22.05 17.16
CA LEU A 171 -22.91 22.37 16.48
C LEU A 171 -23.75 21.12 16.16
N SER A 172 -23.22 19.93 16.41
CA SER A 172 -23.83 18.64 16.04
C SER A 172 -24.35 17.84 17.25
N THR A 173 -24.27 18.41 18.45
CA THR A 173 -24.87 17.92 19.72
C THR A 173 -26.10 18.75 20.07
#